data_AF-A0A7J7DHQ5-F1
#
_entry.id   AF-A0A7J7DHQ5-F1
#
_cell.length_a   1.000
_cell.length_b   1.000
_cell.length_c   1.000
_cell.angle_alpha   90.00
_cell.angle_beta   90.00
_cell.angle_gamma   90.00
#
_symmetry.space_group_name_H-M   'P 1'
#
loop_
_entity.id
_entity.type
_entity.pdbx_description
1 polymer ?
#
loop_
_entity_poly.entity_id
_entity_poly.type
_entity_poly.pdbx_seq_one_letter_code
_entity_poly.pdbx_strand_id
1 'polypeptide(L)'
;MSSKEKPTLGGTRIKTRKRNIAAPLDPAAFADAVVQIYLDNAGDLELIAKSIEPSELNFSRYGDTLFEVIFTGGRTQPGTTKPDEGERHPYSIIDCEPTRETILPSVIYIQKILRRRPFLIKNLENVMRRFLQSLELFEENERKKLAIFTALAFSQKLSGLPPETVFQPLLKDNLVGKGLVLSFITDFFKEYLVDNSLDDLIAILKRGKMEDNLLEFFPSAKRSAEGFSEHFTKEGLTSLVEYNEKKIFEVKLKEMKSALTTQITEETDVSEVIETVKQRVTDAKLPDIEVVRILWDVLMDAVQWSGKNQQQNANSALRQVKTWAKLLNTFCTNVKLELELMYKVQMQCYEDAKLMKLFPEIVRSLYEQDVLVEDTILHWFRKGTNPKGRQTFVKGLEPFVNWLEEAEEED
;
A
#
# COMPACT_ATOMS: atom_id res chain seq x y z
N MET A 1 -21.15 -47.30 -79.70
CA MET A 1 -21.64 -47.00 -78.34
C MET A 1 -20.50 -46.34 -77.57
N SER A 2 -20.69 -45.09 -77.15
CA SER A 2 -19.64 -44.26 -76.52
C SER A 2 -19.40 -44.67 -75.07
N SER A 3 -18.20 -45.15 -74.75
CA SER A 3 -17.74 -45.44 -73.39
C SER A 3 -17.12 -44.19 -72.78
N LYS A 4 -17.76 -43.61 -71.77
CA LYS A 4 -17.23 -42.50 -70.97
C LYS A 4 -15.99 -42.93 -70.19
N GLU A 5 -14.86 -42.29 -70.43
CA GLU A 5 -13.68 -42.35 -69.54
C GLU A 5 -13.99 -41.67 -68.20
N LYS A 6 -13.55 -42.30 -67.10
CA LYS A 6 -13.60 -41.73 -65.75
C LYS A 6 -12.40 -40.81 -65.52
N PRO A 7 -12.55 -39.68 -64.80
CA PRO A 7 -11.45 -38.76 -64.57
C PRO A 7 -10.41 -39.35 -63.60
N THR A 8 -9.14 -39.27 -63.98
CA THR A 8 -7.98 -39.62 -63.17
C THR A 8 -7.71 -38.54 -62.12
N LEU A 9 -7.56 -38.95 -60.86
CA LEU A 9 -7.18 -38.07 -59.75
C LEU A 9 -5.75 -37.54 -60.00
N GLY A 10 -5.65 -36.22 -60.20
CA GLY A 10 -4.39 -35.51 -60.35
C GLY A 10 -3.47 -35.73 -59.15
N GLY A 11 -2.18 -35.92 -59.44
CA GLY A 11 -1.14 -36.25 -58.47
C GLY A 11 -1.11 -35.31 -57.27
N THR A 12 -1.44 -35.86 -56.10
CA THR A 12 -1.24 -35.17 -54.84
C THR A 12 0.25 -35.25 -54.50
N ARG A 13 1.00 -34.16 -54.73
CA ARG A 13 2.34 -34.00 -54.16
C ARG A 13 2.22 -34.02 -52.64
N ILE A 14 2.55 -35.14 -52.01
CA ILE A 14 2.72 -35.23 -50.56
C ILE A 14 3.94 -34.36 -50.21
N LYS A 15 3.70 -33.12 -49.78
CA LYS A 15 4.72 -32.27 -49.17
C LYS A 15 5.09 -32.85 -47.81
N THR A 16 6.23 -33.51 -47.73
CA THR A 16 6.90 -33.83 -46.47
C THR A 16 7.11 -32.52 -45.70
N ARG A 17 6.50 -32.37 -44.51
CA ARG A 17 6.75 -31.19 -43.66
C ARG A 17 8.24 -31.15 -43.29
N LYS A 18 8.92 -30.03 -43.60
CA LYS A 18 10.24 -29.72 -43.01
C LYS A 18 10.08 -29.82 -41.50
N ARG A 19 10.80 -30.74 -40.85
CA ARG A 19 10.98 -30.71 -39.40
C ARG A 19 11.62 -29.34 -39.10
N ASN A 20 10.95 -28.51 -38.30
CA ASN A 20 11.57 -27.33 -37.73
C ASN A 20 12.65 -27.82 -36.76
N ILE A 21 13.87 -27.99 -37.26
CA ILE A 21 15.04 -28.17 -36.41
C ILE A 21 15.29 -26.78 -35.81
N ALA A 22 14.88 -26.57 -34.57
CA ALA A 22 15.30 -25.40 -33.83
C ALA A 22 16.84 -25.45 -33.78
N ALA A 23 17.51 -24.38 -34.24
CA ALA A 23 18.95 -24.26 -34.09
C ALA A 23 19.32 -24.48 -32.61
N PRO A 24 20.42 -25.16 -32.27
CA PRO A 24 20.85 -25.31 -30.89
C PRO A 24 20.92 -23.96 -30.17
N LEU A 25 20.64 -23.95 -28.87
CA LEU A 25 20.89 -22.78 -28.02
C LEU A 25 22.39 -22.66 -27.81
N ASP A 26 22.94 -21.47 -28.02
CA ASP A 26 24.34 -21.14 -27.75
C ASP A 26 24.41 -19.82 -26.96
N PRO A 27 24.03 -19.85 -25.67
CA PRO A 27 24.14 -18.69 -24.80
C PRO A 27 25.60 -18.31 -24.52
N ALA A 28 26.54 -19.25 -24.69
CA ALA A 28 27.96 -19.04 -24.46
C ALA A 28 28.53 -18.03 -25.45
N ALA A 29 28.40 -18.31 -26.75
CA ALA A 29 28.88 -17.41 -27.79
C ALA A 29 28.22 -16.02 -27.71
N PHE A 30 26.94 -15.95 -27.33
CA PHE A 30 26.27 -14.67 -27.11
C PHE A 30 26.90 -13.88 -25.96
N ALA A 31 27.11 -14.53 -24.80
CA ALA A 31 27.71 -13.89 -23.65
C ALA A 31 29.14 -13.43 -23.92
N ASP A 32 29.97 -14.29 -24.53
CA ASP A 32 31.35 -13.97 -24.86
C ASP A 32 31.42 -12.75 -25.79
N ALA A 33 30.51 -12.65 -26.77
CA ALA A 33 30.41 -11.48 -27.62
C ALA A 33 30.02 -10.21 -26.85
N VAL A 34 29.09 -10.30 -25.90
CA VAL A 34 28.73 -9.15 -25.05
C VAL A 34 29.90 -8.76 -24.15
N VAL A 35 30.57 -9.72 -23.52
CA VAL A 35 31.75 -9.49 -22.68
C VAL A 35 32.85 -8.80 -23.49
N GLN A 36 33.12 -9.26 -24.71
CA GLN A 36 34.10 -8.63 -25.59
C GLN A 36 33.73 -7.17 -25.89
N ILE A 37 32.45 -6.85 -26.13
CA ILE A 37 32.01 -5.47 -26.31
C ILE A 37 32.31 -4.61 -25.07
N TYR A 38 32.12 -5.15 -23.85
CA TYR A 38 32.48 -4.43 -22.63
C TYR A 38 33.98 -4.18 -22.52
N LEU A 39 34.80 -5.17 -22.87
CA LEU A 39 36.26 -5.09 -22.82
C LEU A 39 36.80 -4.10 -23.87
N ASP A 40 36.33 -4.18 -25.11
CA ASP A 40 36.74 -3.32 -26.23
C ASP A 40 36.47 -1.83 -25.96
N ASN A 41 35.43 -1.54 -25.17
CA ASN A 41 35.03 -0.19 -24.79
C ASN A 41 35.43 0.19 -23.37
N ALA A 42 36.26 -0.60 -22.70
CA ALA A 42 36.76 -0.35 -21.34
C ALA A 42 35.67 0.03 -20.32
N GLY A 43 34.47 -0.57 -20.43
CA GLY A 43 33.35 -0.29 -19.54
C GLY A 43 32.58 1.01 -19.80
N ASP A 44 32.91 1.78 -20.85
CA ASP A 44 32.14 2.97 -21.22
C ASP A 44 30.74 2.59 -21.72
N LEU A 45 29.74 2.73 -20.84
CA LEU A 45 28.36 2.33 -21.11
C LEU A 45 27.72 3.06 -22.31
N GLU A 46 28.18 4.26 -22.66
CA GLU A 46 27.70 4.98 -23.84
C GLU A 46 28.24 4.39 -25.13
N LEU A 47 29.52 4.03 -25.15
CA LEU A 47 30.15 3.34 -26.28
C LEU A 47 29.62 1.90 -26.41
N ILE A 48 29.49 1.18 -25.30
CA ILE A 48 28.92 -0.17 -25.27
C ILE A 48 27.49 -0.17 -25.85
N ALA A 49 26.64 0.79 -25.45
CA ALA A 49 25.30 0.91 -26.01
C ALA A 49 25.32 1.10 -27.53
N LYS A 50 26.24 1.93 -28.04
CA LYS A 50 26.42 2.16 -29.49
C LYS A 50 26.92 0.92 -30.22
N SER A 51 27.75 0.08 -29.60
CA SER A 51 28.23 -1.18 -30.19
C SER A 51 27.18 -2.29 -30.17
N ILE A 52 26.33 -2.33 -29.14
CA ILE A 52 25.23 -3.30 -29.03
C ILE A 52 24.11 -3.02 -30.04
N GLU A 53 23.83 -1.75 -30.32
CA GLU A 53 22.73 -1.33 -31.22
C GLU A 53 22.78 -2.00 -32.61
N PRO A 54 23.89 -1.93 -33.40
CA PRO A 54 23.99 -2.51 -34.73
C PRO A 54 24.39 -3.99 -34.74
N SER A 55 24.63 -4.62 -33.58
CA SER A 55 25.09 -6.00 -33.53
C SER A 55 24.06 -6.99 -34.07
N GLU A 56 24.53 -8.06 -34.73
CA GLU A 56 23.69 -9.17 -35.21
C GLU A 56 23.31 -10.15 -34.09
N LEU A 57 23.56 -9.79 -32.83
CA LEU A 57 23.27 -10.62 -31.67
C LEU A 57 21.76 -10.85 -31.50
N ASN A 58 21.39 -12.09 -31.16
CA ASN A 58 19.99 -12.49 -31.04
C ASN A 58 19.42 -12.18 -29.64
N PHE A 59 19.13 -10.90 -29.38
CA PHE A 59 18.55 -10.43 -28.12
C PHE A 59 17.20 -11.05 -27.78
N SER A 60 16.40 -11.41 -28.79
CA SER A 60 15.11 -12.08 -28.56
C SER A 60 15.27 -13.47 -27.95
N ARG A 61 16.40 -14.14 -28.22
CA ARG A 61 16.69 -15.48 -27.73
C ARG A 61 17.53 -15.48 -26.45
N TYR A 62 18.41 -14.50 -26.29
CA TYR A 62 19.41 -14.45 -25.22
C TYR A 62 19.29 -13.21 -24.33
N GLY A 63 18.10 -12.60 -24.26
CA GLY A 63 17.86 -11.43 -23.42
C GLY A 63 18.16 -11.67 -21.93
N ASP A 64 17.86 -12.87 -21.40
CA ASP A 64 18.21 -13.21 -20.00
C ASP A 64 19.73 -13.22 -19.82
N THR A 65 20.46 -13.81 -20.77
CA THR A 65 21.92 -13.84 -20.79
C THR A 65 22.53 -12.43 -20.87
N LEU A 66 21.92 -11.51 -21.63
CA LEU A 66 22.35 -10.11 -21.65
C LEU A 66 22.32 -9.50 -20.25
N PHE A 67 21.21 -9.63 -19.54
CA PHE A 67 21.08 -9.05 -18.20
C PHE A 67 21.97 -9.78 -17.19
N GLU A 68 22.18 -11.09 -17.28
CA GLU A 68 23.19 -11.79 -16.49
C GLU A 68 24.58 -11.17 -16.63
N VAL A 69 25.01 -10.92 -17.87
CA VAL A 69 26.31 -10.29 -18.15
C VAL A 69 26.36 -8.88 -17.58
N ILE A 70 25.31 -8.07 -17.74
CA ILE A 70 25.26 -6.71 -17.18
C ILE A 70 25.42 -6.71 -15.64
N PHE A 71 24.74 -7.63 -14.96
CA PHE A 71 24.80 -7.67 -13.50
C PHE A 71 26.07 -8.32 -12.99
N THR A 72 26.52 -9.41 -13.60
CA THR A 72 27.58 -10.29 -13.06
C THR A 72 28.84 -10.33 -13.90
N GLY A 73 28.94 -9.57 -14.99
CA GLY A 73 30.15 -9.51 -15.80
C GLY A 73 30.34 -10.68 -16.75
N GLY A 74 29.49 -11.70 -16.69
CA GLY A 74 29.53 -12.90 -17.54
C GLY A 74 28.32 -13.80 -17.30
N ARG A 75 28.41 -15.05 -17.74
CA ARG A 75 27.36 -16.04 -17.45
C ARG A 75 27.54 -16.63 -16.06
N THR A 76 26.42 -17.02 -15.47
CA THR A 76 26.39 -17.79 -14.22
C THR A 76 25.95 -19.22 -14.49
N GLN A 77 26.44 -20.17 -13.69
CA GLN A 77 25.98 -21.55 -13.79
C GLN A 77 24.47 -21.62 -13.51
N PRO A 78 23.71 -22.47 -14.21
CA PRO A 78 22.27 -22.55 -14.07
C PRO A 78 21.81 -22.71 -12.60
N GLY A 79 20.97 -21.77 -12.13
CA GLY A 79 20.41 -21.78 -10.77
C GLY A 79 21.37 -21.30 -9.68
N THR A 80 22.53 -20.74 -10.03
CA THR A 80 23.51 -20.21 -9.07
C THR A 80 23.90 -18.76 -9.39
N THR A 81 24.69 -18.15 -8.52
CA THR A 81 25.41 -16.88 -8.77
C THR A 81 26.87 -17.11 -9.15
N LYS A 82 27.31 -18.37 -9.21
CA LYS A 82 28.70 -18.73 -9.49
C LYS A 82 29.02 -18.51 -10.97
N PRO A 83 30.23 -18.04 -11.29
CA PRO A 83 30.69 -17.92 -12.67
C PRO A 83 30.59 -19.25 -13.42
N ASP A 84 30.11 -19.19 -14.66
CA ASP A 84 30.22 -20.28 -15.62
C ASP A 84 31.55 -20.18 -16.41
N GLU A 85 31.87 -21.18 -17.23
CA GLU A 85 33.05 -21.14 -18.10
C GLU A 85 33.00 -19.94 -19.07
N GLY A 86 34.09 -19.16 -19.15
CA GLY A 86 34.24 -18.01 -20.04
C GLY A 86 34.95 -16.82 -19.41
N GLU A 87 35.23 -15.79 -20.21
CA GLU A 87 35.77 -14.52 -19.71
C GLU A 87 34.67 -13.68 -19.02
N ARG A 88 35.08 -12.82 -18.08
CA ARG A 88 34.20 -11.85 -17.41
C ARG A 88 34.75 -10.45 -17.57
N HIS A 89 33.87 -9.48 -17.78
CA HIS A 89 34.25 -8.08 -17.70
C HIS A 89 34.14 -7.56 -16.25
N PRO A 90 35.03 -6.67 -15.80
CA PRO A 90 35.04 -6.17 -14.41
C PRO A 90 34.03 -5.03 -14.17
N TYR A 91 33.30 -4.58 -15.19
CA TYR A 91 32.42 -3.41 -15.14
C TYR A 91 30.95 -3.76 -14.80
N SER A 92 30.73 -4.87 -14.09
CA SER A 92 29.39 -5.36 -13.75
C SER A 92 28.80 -4.63 -12.55
N ILE A 93 27.47 -4.68 -12.38
CA ILE A 93 26.80 -4.10 -11.21
C ILE A 93 27.31 -4.74 -9.91
N ILE A 94 27.61 -6.04 -9.94
CA ILE A 94 28.13 -6.77 -8.77
C ILE A 94 29.58 -6.41 -8.46
N ASP A 95 30.39 -6.03 -9.45
CA ASP A 95 31.81 -5.68 -9.25
C ASP A 95 32.03 -4.19 -8.89
N CYS A 96 31.04 -3.31 -9.08
CA CYS A 96 31.17 -1.89 -8.73
C CYS A 96 31.02 -1.60 -7.23
N GLU A 97 31.36 -0.39 -6.77
CA GLU A 97 31.15 -0.01 -5.35
C GLU A 97 29.64 0.03 -4.99
N PRO A 98 29.26 -0.29 -3.73
CA PRO A 98 27.86 -0.28 -3.28
C PRO A 98 27.36 1.15 -3.01
N THR A 99 27.42 2.00 -4.03
CA THR A 99 27.03 3.42 -3.98
C THR A 99 26.10 3.79 -5.12
N ARG A 100 25.29 4.82 -4.92
CA ARG A 100 24.38 5.36 -5.94
C ARG A 100 25.14 5.80 -7.18
N GLU A 101 26.24 6.53 -6.99
CA GLU A 101 26.99 7.19 -8.05
C GLU A 101 27.57 6.18 -9.04
N THR A 102 27.95 5.00 -8.56
CA THR A 102 28.51 3.92 -9.37
C THR A 102 27.44 3.05 -10.03
N ILE A 103 26.27 2.89 -9.42
CA ILE A 103 25.20 2.00 -9.91
C ILE A 103 24.21 2.73 -10.85
N LEU A 104 23.94 4.02 -10.62
CA LEU A 104 23.02 4.81 -11.43
C LEU A 104 23.35 4.79 -12.94
N PRO A 105 24.62 4.89 -13.37
CA PRO A 105 24.97 4.77 -14.79
C PRO A 105 24.47 3.47 -15.43
N SER A 106 24.55 2.34 -14.72
CA SER A 106 24.04 1.05 -15.21
C SER A 106 22.51 1.05 -15.37
N VAL A 107 21.78 1.72 -14.47
CA VAL A 107 20.32 1.88 -14.58
C VAL A 107 19.95 2.69 -15.83
N ILE A 108 20.64 3.81 -16.07
CA ILE A 108 20.43 4.67 -17.25
C ILE A 108 20.76 3.92 -18.53
N TYR A 109 21.86 3.16 -18.53
CA TYR A 109 22.27 2.30 -19.63
C TYR A 109 21.22 1.23 -19.97
N ILE A 110 20.71 0.51 -18.96
CA ILE A 110 19.62 -0.46 -19.15
C ILE A 110 18.36 0.23 -19.67
N GLN A 111 18.03 1.42 -19.17
CA GLN A 111 16.90 2.20 -19.65
C GLN A 111 17.04 2.52 -21.14
N LYS A 112 18.24 2.89 -21.60
CA LYS A 112 18.55 3.16 -23.01
C LYS A 112 18.35 1.90 -23.87
N ILE A 113 18.85 0.75 -23.43
CA ILE A 113 18.63 -0.55 -24.10
C ILE A 113 17.13 -0.85 -24.21
N LEU A 114 16.38 -0.71 -23.11
CA LEU A 114 14.95 -1.01 -23.06
C LEU A 114 14.11 -0.06 -23.94
N ARG A 115 14.48 1.23 -24.04
CA ARG A 115 13.80 2.17 -24.96
C ARG A 115 13.96 1.76 -26.42
N ARG A 116 15.12 1.21 -26.79
CA ARG A 116 15.39 0.71 -28.15
C ARG A 116 14.80 -0.67 -28.41
N ARG A 117 14.76 -1.51 -27.38
CA ARG A 117 14.30 -2.91 -27.45
C ARG A 117 13.31 -3.19 -26.30
N PRO A 118 12.07 -2.67 -26.37
CA PRO A 118 11.11 -2.78 -25.25
C PRO A 118 10.76 -4.22 -24.86
N PHE A 119 10.87 -5.17 -25.79
CA PHE A 119 10.59 -6.59 -25.53
C PHE A 119 11.55 -7.20 -24.48
N LEU A 120 12.72 -6.60 -24.26
CA LEU A 120 13.71 -7.06 -23.28
C LEU A 120 13.29 -6.83 -21.82
N ILE A 121 12.22 -6.06 -21.55
CA ILE A 121 11.75 -5.82 -20.19
C ILE A 121 11.44 -7.14 -19.47
N LYS A 122 10.84 -8.12 -20.17
CA LYS A 122 10.52 -9.43 -19.61
C LYS A 122 11.78 -10.20 -19.20
N ASN A 123 12.86 -10.04 -19.97
CA ASN A 123 14.14 -10.69 -19.64
C ASN A 123 14.79 -10.06 -18.40
N LEU A 124 14.71 -8.73 -18.28
CA LEU A 124 15.15 -8.04 -17.05
C LEU A 124 14.33 -8.49 -15.84
N GLU A 125 13.00 -8.57 -15.98
CA GLU A 125 12.10 -9.08 -14.93
C GLU A 125 12.47 -10.50 -14.50
N ASN A 126 12.78 -11.39 -15.45
CA ASN A 126 13.19 -12.76 -15.16
C ASN A 126 14.49 -12.82 -14.36
N VAL A 127 15.52 -12.08 -14.78
CA VAL A 127 16.82 -12.06 -14.11
C VAL A 127 16.73 -11.43 -12.72
N MET A 128 16.05 -10.30 -12.61
CA MET A 128 15.73 -9.66 -11.33
C MET A 128 15.02 -10.61 -10.38
N ARG A 129 13.92 -11.24 -10.83
CA ARG A 129 13.16 -12.22 -10.04
C ARG A 129 14.06 -13.32 -9.52
N ARG A 130 14.91 -13.91 -10.38
CA ARG A 130 15.82 -14.98 -9.99
C ARG A 130 16.83 -14.51 -8.95
N PHE A 131 17.43 -13.33 -9.11
CA PHE A 131 18.40 -12.81 -8.14
C PHE A 131 17.77 -12.53 -6.78
N LEU A 132 16.59 -11.90 -6.76
CA LEU A 132 15.85 -11.65 -5.53
C LEU A 132 15.41 -12.94 -4.84
N GLN A 133 15.13 -13.99 -5.62
CA GLN A 133 14.82 -15.33 -5.11
C GLN A 133 16.03 -16.13 -4.63
N SER A 134 17.23 -15.61 -4.84
CA SER A 134 18.51 -16.23 -4.55
C SER A 134 19.43 -15.31 -3.74
N LEU A 135 18.87 -14.36 -2.97
CA LEU A 135 19.65 -13.43 -2.13
C LEU A 135 20.63 -14.12 -1.18
N GLU A 136 20.36 -15.37 -0.80
CA GLU A 136 21.27 -16.17 0.03
C GLU A 136 22.56 -16.58 -0.68
N LEU A 137 22.61 -16.51 -2.01
CA LEU A 137 23.78 -16.82 -2.82
C LEU A 137 24.68 -15.61 -3.09
N PHE A 138 24.24 -14.42 -2.67
CA PHE A 138 25.00 -13.19 -2.77
C PHE A 138 25.65 -12.85 -1.42
N GLU A 139 26.79 -12.19 -1.45
CA GLU A 139 27.40 -11.61 -0.26
C GLU A 139 26.64 -10.37 0.22
N GLU A 140 26.98 -9.85 1.40
CA GLU A 140 26.30 -8.70 2.00
C GLU A 140 26.40 -7.45 1.10
N ASN A 141 27.60 -7.12 0.64
CA ASN A 141 27.81 -5.97 -0.25
C ASN A 141 27.10 -6.15 -1.60
N GLU A 142 27.04 -7.38 -2.12
CA GLU A 142 26.34 -7.68 -3.37
C GLU A 142 24.82 -7.49 -3.23
N ARG A 143 24.24 -7.96 -2.12
CA ARG A 143 22.81 -7.71 -1.80
C ARG A 143 22.51 -6.22 -1.71
N LYS A 144 23.41 -5.44 -1.10
CA LYS A 144 23.28 -3.98 -1.03
C LYS A 144 23.31 -3.33 -2.42
N LYS A 145 24.21 -3.74 -3.31
CA LYS A 145 24.24 -3.28 -4.71
C LYS A 145 22.94 -3.59 -5.44
N LEU A 146 22.38 -4.79 -5.25
CA LEU A 146 21.08 -5.17 -5.82
C LEU A 146 19.94 -4.31 -5.25
N ALA A 147 19.95 -4.00 -3.95
CA ALA A 147 18.95 -3.12 -3.34
C ALA A 147 19.02 -1.70 -3.90
N ILE A 148 20.23 -1.14 -4.01
CA ILE A 148 20.47 0.20 -4.59
C ILE A 148 20.01 0.23 -6.05
N PHE A 149 20.44 -0.74 -6.86
CA PHE A 149 20.01 -0.86 -8.25
C PHE A 149 18.48 -0.89 -8.36
N THR A 150 17.83 -1.70 -7.52
CA THR A 150 16.38 -1.88 -7.56
C THR A 150 15.64 -0.59 -7.18
N ALA A 151 16.12 0.14 -6.18
CA ALA A 151 15.57 1.44 -5.78
C ALA A 151 15.71 2.48 -6.90
N LEU A 152 16.90 2.58 -7.49
CA LEU A 152 17.16 3.48 -8.62
C LEU A 152 16.34 3.10 -9.85
N ALA A 153 16.13 1.79 -10.11
CA ALA A 153 15.28 1.33 -11.21
C ALA A 153 13.84 1.84 -11.07
N PHE A 154 13.26 1.83 -9.86
CA PHE A 154 11.94 2.42 -9.65
C PHE A 154 11.95 3.95 -9.67
N SER A 155 12.95 4.59 -9.06
CA SER A 155 13.09 6.06 -9.05
C SER A 155 13.16 6.62 -10.48
N GLN A 156 13.99 6.00 -11.32
CA GLN A 156 14.15 6.35 -12.74
C GLN A 156 13.01 5.86 -13.64
N LYS A 157 11.96 5.25 -13.05
CA LYS A 157 10.80 4.68 -13.74
C LYS A 157 11.24 3.78 -14.90
N LEU A 158 12.16 2.86 -14.63
CA LEU A 158 12.80 1.98 -15.61
C LEU A 158 11.77 1.19 -16.43
N SER A 159 11.36 1.77 -17.56
CA SER A 159 10.46 1.24 -18.60
C SER A 159 9.25 0.43 -18.10
N GLY A 160 8.69 0.80 -16.95
CA GLY A 160 7.50 0.15 -16.41
C GLY A 160 7.74 -1.17 -15.67
N LEU A 161 8.96 -1.43 -15.16
CA LEU A 161 9.26 -2.58 -14.30
C LEU A 161 8.16 -2.74 -13.23
N PRO A 162 7.42 -3.87 -13.20
CA PRO A 162 6.29 -4.01 -12.28
C PRO A 162 6.77 -4.21 -10.83
N PRO A 163 6.30 -3.44 -9.83
CA PRO A 163 6.71 -3.59 -8.44
C PRO A 163 6.55 -5.00 -7.87
N GLU A 164 5.52 -5.72 -8.30
CA GLU A 164 5.27 -7.13 -7.97
C GLU A 164 6.39 -8.08 -8.39
N THR A 165 7.18 -7.75 -9.42
CA THR A 165 8.36 -8.54 -9.85
C THR A 165 9.54 -8.38 -8.90
N VAL A 166 9.52 -7.38 -8.02
CA VAL A 166 10.53 -7.17 -7.00
C VAL A 166 10.04 -7.68 -5.65
N PHE A 167 8.87 -7.24 -5.23
CA PHE A 167 8.43 -7.48 -3.87
C PHE A 167 7.97 -8.91 -3.61
N GLN A 168 7.18 -9.51 -4.50
CA GLN A 168 6.67 -10.87 -4.26
C GLN A 168 7.78 -11.93 -4.26
N PRO A 169 8.78 -11.89 -5.17
CA PRO A 169 9.83 -12.91 -5.19
C PRO A 169 10.75 -12.89 -3.96
N LEU A 170 10.80 -11.78 -3.23
CA LEU A 170 11.55 -11.68 -1.98
C LEU A 170 10.94 -12.54 -0.86
N LEU A 171 9.62 -12.75 -0.86
CA LEU A 171 8.89 -13.37 0.26
C LEU A 171 9.06 -14.90 0.34
N LYS A 172 10.20 -15.46 -0.07
CA LYS A 172 10.49 -16.87 0.20
C LYS A 172 10.80 -17.09 1.68
N ASP A 173 10.14 -18.07 2.30
CA ASP A 173 10.24 -18.35 3.74
C ASP A 173 11.69 -18.50 4.24
N ASN A 174 12.56 -19.14 3.45
CA ASN A 174 13.97 -19.30 3.82
C ASN A 174 14.73 -17.96 3.87
N LEU A 175 14.45 -17.04 2.92
CA LEU A 175 15.09 -15.72 2.86
C LEU A 175 14.56 -14.81 3.98
N VAL A 176 13.24 -14.85 4.20
CA VAL A 176 12.57 -14.10 5.27
C VAL A 176 13.05 -14.58 6.64
N GLY A 177 13.11 -15.90 6.86
CA GLY A 177 13.58 -16.49 8.11
C GLY A 177 15.03 -16.14 8.45
N LYS A 178 15.90 -16.02 7.44
CA LYS A 178 17.30 -15.58 7.60
C LYS A 178 17.47 -14.07 7.78
N GLY A 179 16.39 -13.28 7.66
CA GLY A 179 16.45 -11.81 7.74
C GLY A 179 17.07 -11.12 6.52
N LEU A 180 17.34 -11.85 5.43
CA LEU A 180 17.94 -11.31 4.21
C LEU A 180 16.98 -10.34 3.50
N VAL A 181 15.69 -10.65 3.54
CA VAL A 181 14.64 -9.81 2.95
C VAL A 181 14.52 -8.48 3.68
N LEU A 182 14.51 -8.51 5.02
CA LEU A 182 14.44 -7.29 5.83
C LEU A 182 15.65 -6.38 5.57
N SER A 183 16.86 -6.96 5.51
CA SER A 183 18.07 -6.21 5.17
C SER A 183 17.96 -5.56 3.79
N PHE A 184 17.59 -6.35 2.76
CA PHE A 184 17.44 -5.86 1.39
C PHE A 184 16.41 -4.72 1.29
N ILE A 185 15.23 -4.90 1.89
CA ILE A 185 14.15 -3.91 1.86
C ILE A 185 14.52 -2.63 2.61
N THR A 186 15.31 -2.74 3.67
CA THR A 186 15.80 -1.57 4.40
C THR A 186 16.73 -0.73 3.53
N ASP A 187 17.72 -1.35 2.88
CA ASP A 187 18.62 -0.65 1.95
C ASP A 187 17.84 -0.05 0.77
N PHE A 188 16.87 -0.80 0.24
CA PHE A 188 15.99 -0.35 -0.82
C PHE A 188 15.18 0.89 -0.41
N PHE A 189 14.54 0.89 0.76
CA PHE A 189 13.74 2.03 1.25
C PHE A 189 14.61 3.27 1.46
N LYS A 190 15.78 3.10 2.09
CA LYS A 190 16.73 4.20 2.29
C LYS A 190 17.13 4.84 0.97
N GLU A 191 17.54 4.03 0.00
CA GLU A 191 17.98 4.52 -1.30
C GLU A 191 16.83 5.17 -2.09
N TYR A 192 15.63 4.57 -2.04
CA TYR A 192 14.46 5.08 -2.76
C TYR A 192 14.03 6.45 -2.24
N LEU A 193 14.05 6.65 -0.91
CA LEU A 193 13.62 7.87 -0.24
C LEU A 193 14.61 9.04 -0.35
N VAL A 194 15.79 8.83 -0.95
CA VAL A 194 16.71 9.95 -1.23
C VAL A 194 16.12 10.91 -2.26
N ASP A 195 15.44 10.39 -3.29
CA ASP A 195 14.85 11.22 -4.37
C ASP A 195 13.31 11.20 -4.42
N ASN A 196 12.68 10.29 -3.68
CA ASN A 196 11.23 10.08 -3.73
C ASN A 196 10.60 10.34 -2.36
N SER A 197 9.33 10.73 -2.37
CA SER A 197 8.58 10.95 -1.13
C SER A 197 8.14 9.64 -0.48
N LEU A 198 7.74 9.70 0.78
CA LEU A 198 7.08 8.56 1.44
C LEU A 198 5.80 8.15 0.70
N ASP A 199 5.03 9.11 0.19
CA ASP A 199 3.80 8.82 -0.58
C ASP A 199 4.11 8.02 -1.86
N ASP A 200 5.22 8.34 -2.54
CA ASP A 200 5.70 7.57 -3.69
C ASP A 200 6.09 6.14 -3.28
N LEU A 201 6.78 6.00 -2.14
CA LEU A 201 7.14 4.69 -1.59
C LEU A 201 5.89 3.85 -1.28
N ILE A 202 4.91 4.44 -0.61
CA ILE A 202 3.62 3.79 -0.32
C ILE A 202 2.90 3.43 -1.62
N ALA A 203 2.94 4.28 -2.66
CA ALA A 203 2.33 4.00 -3.94
C ALA A 203 2.97 2.80 -4.66
N ILE A 204 4.30 2.64 -4.61
CA ILE A 204 4.95 1.46 -5.20
C ILE A 204 4.69 0.20 -4.38
N LEU A 205 4.60 0.29 -3.05
CA LEU A 205 4.23 -0.81 -2.16
C LEU A 205 2.79 -1.26 -2.40
N LYS A 206 1.86 -0.33 -2.64
CA LYS A 206 0.47 -0.60 -3.05
C LYS A 206 0.44 -1.39 -4.36
N ARG A 207 1.13 -0.91 -5.39
CA ARG A 207 1.25 -1.62 -6.69
C ARG A 207 1.93 -2.97 -6.56
N GLY A 208 2.84 -3.12 -5.60
CA GLY A 208 3.51 -4.37 -5.24
C GLY A 208 2.68 -5.33 -4.37
N LYS A 209 1.49 -4.90 -3.90
CA LYS A 209 0.65 -5.63 -2.94
C LYS A 209 1.33 -5.89 -1.58
N MET A 210 2.22 -4.98 -1.17
CA MET A 210 3.00 -5.10 0.06
C MET A 210 2.63 -4.10 1.15
N GLU A 211 1.85 -3.08 0.83
CA GLU A 211 1.57 -2.00 1.76
C GLU A 211 0.83 -2.47 3.03
N ASP A 212 -0.08 -3.44 2.90
CA ASP A 212 -0.78 -4.07 4.04
C ASP A 212 0.04 -5.20 4.68
N ASN A 213 1.12 -5.61 4.05
CA ASN A 213 1.89 -6.81 4.36
C ASN A 213 3.35 -6.50 4.72
N LEU A 214 3.64 -5.28 5.22
CA LEU A 214 5.01 -4.87 5.51
C LEU A 214 5.70 -5.76 6.55
N LEU A 215 4.94 -6.34 7.48
CA LEU A 215 5.46 -7.31 8.45
C LEU A 215 5.92 -8.63 7.78
N GLU A 216 5.48 -8.94 6.57
CA GLU A 216 5.92 -10.16 5.89
C GLU A 216 7.41 -10.14 5.52
N PHE A 217 8.01 -8.95 5.40
CA PHE A 217 9.46 -8.81 5.21
C PHE A 217 10.28 -9.23 6.43
N PHE A 218 9.66 -9.24 7.62
CA PHE A 218 10.34 -9.59 8.87
C PHE A 218 10.37 -11.10 9.07
N PRO A 219 11.45 -11.65 9.65
CA PRO A 219 11.45 -12.99 10.20
C PRO A 219 10.25 -13.18 11.13
N SER A 220 9.63 -14.35 11.13
CA SER A 220 8.40 -14.64 11.89
C SER A 220 8.50 -14.25 13.37
N ALA A 221 9.65 -14.47 13.99
CA ALA A 221 9.92 -14.13 15.39
C ALA A 221 9.93 -12.63 15.70
N LYS A 222 10.01 -11.76 14.68
CA LYS A 222 10.09 -10.29 14.82
C LYS A 222 8.87 -9.56 14.25
N ARG A 223 7.81 -10.28 13.87
CA ARG A 223 6.59 -9.70 13.30
C ARG A 223 5.72 -9.11 14.41
N SER A 224 5.99 -7.86 14.79
CA SER A 224 5.12 -7.07 15.65
C SER A 224 5.20 -5.59 15.32
N ALA A 225 4.26 -4.80 15.84
CA ALA A 225 4.28 -3.34 15.67
C ALA A 225 5.53 -2.74 16.32
N GLU A 226 5.94 -3.28 17.48
CA GLU A 226 7.13 -2.86 18.20
C GLU A 226 8.40 -3.23 17.42
N GLY A 227 8.49 -4.46 16.89
CA GLY A 227 9.63 -4.90 16.08
C GLY A 227 9.79 -4.09 14.79
N PHE A 228 8.67 -3.69 14.18
CA PHE A 228 8.67 -2.78 13.03
C PHE A 228 9.20 -1.39 13.42
N SER A 229 8.64 -0.81 14.49
CA SER A 229 9.01 0.53 14.97
C SER A 229 10.47 0.59 15.40
N GLU A 230 10.95 -0.40 16.16
CA GLU A 230 12.34 -0.50 16.62
C GLU A 230 13.32 -0.58 15.45
N HIS A 231 13.06 -1.49 14.49
CA HIS A 231 13.94 -1.68 13.33
C HIS A 231 14.03 -0.42 12.49
N PHE A 232 12.90 0.12 12.04
CA PHE A 232 12.92 1.25 11.10
C PHE A 232 13.33 2.57 11.76
N THR A 233 13.07 2.77 13.06
CA THR A 233 13.60 3.92 13.80
C THR A 233 15.12 3.86 13.87
N LYS A 234 15.70 2.69 14.19
CA LYS A 234 17.16 2.50 14.21
C LYS A 234 17.79 2.78 12.86
N GLU A 235 17.10 2.43 11.79
CA GLU A 235 17.55 2.63 10.41
C GLU A 235 17.25 4.04 9.87
N GLY A 236 16.70 4.96 10.68
CA GLY A 236 16.43 6.36 10.30
C GLY A 236 15.17 6.57 9.46
N LEU A 237 14.29 5.56 9.36
CA LEU A 237 13.05 5.57 8.58
C LEU A 237 11.83 5.90 9.47
N THR A 238 11.93 6.97 10.27
CA THR A 238 10.90 7.36 11.26
C THR A 238 9.57 7.74 10.61
N SER A 239 9.59 8.37 9.44
CA SER A 239 8.36 8.71 8.70
C SER A 239 7.57 7.47 8.28
N LEU A 240 8.25 6.36 7.97
CA LEU A 240 7.61 5.07 7.69
C LEU A 240 7.00 4.46 8.95
N VAL A 241 7.65 4.64 10.11
CA VAL A 241 7.12 4.21 11.42
C VAL A 241 5.83 4.95 11.76
N GLU A 242 5.85 6.29 11.67
CA GLU A 242 4.67 7.13 11.92
C GLU A 242 3.50 6.76 10.99
N TYR A 243 3.80 6.51 9.70
CA TYR A 243 2.81 6.03 8.74
C TYR A 243 2.19 4.70 9.18
N ASN A 244 3.02 3.72 9.55
CA ASN A 244 2.56 2.40 9.95
C ASN A 244 1.73 2.45 11.24
N GLU A 245 2.16 3.25 12.23
CA GLU A 245 1.41 3.45 13.47
C GLU A 245 0.04 4.08 13.22
N LYS A 246 0.00 5.14 12.40
CA LYS A 246 -1.26 5.77 11.97
C LYS A 246 -2.17 4.79 11.24
N LYS A 247 -1.62 3.99 10.32
CA LYS A 247 -2.37 2.99 9.57
C LYS A 247 -2.94 1.91 10.48
N ILE A 248 -2.13 1.37 11.40
CA ILE A 248 -2.59 0.37 12.39
C ILE A 248 -3.71 0.97 13.25
N PHE A 249 -3.55 2.23 13.69
CA PHE A 249 -4.58 2.93 14.45
C PHE A 249 -5.88 3.06 13.66
N GLU A 250 -5.83 3.52 12.39
CA GLU A 250 -7.00 3.62 11.52
C GLU A 250 -7.70 2.27 11.28
N VAL A 251 -6.94 1.19 11.12
CA VAL A 251 -7.49 -0.18 10.99
C VAL A 251 -8.21 -0.58 12.27
N LYS A 252 -7.60 -0.37 13.45
CA LYS A 252 -8.23 -0.66 14.75
C LYS A 252 -9.52 0.14 14.94
N LEU A 253 -9.52 1.42 14.59
CA LEU A 253 -10.73 2.27 14.63
C LEU A 253 -11.82 1.71 13.73
N LYS A 254 -11.49 1.31 12.49
CA LYS A 254 -12.44 0.74 11.53
C LYS A 254 -13.02 -0.59 12.01
N GLU A 255 -12.19 -1.47 12.57
CA GLU A 255 -12.63 -2.75 13.15
C GLU A 255 -13.57 -2.53 14.35
N MET A 256 -13.21 -1.62 15.26
CA MET A 256 -14.06 -1.24 16.39
C MET A 256 -15.40 -0.69 15.90
N LYS A 257 -15.36 0.24 14.94
CA LYS A 257 -16.57 0.81 14.33
C LYS A 257 -17.48 -0.29 13.77
N SER A 258 -16.93 -1.19 12.95
CA SER A 258 -17.69 -2.31 12.38
C SER A 258 -18.30 -3.21 13.45
N ALA A 259 -17.53 -3.60 14.47
CA ALA A 259 -18.01 -4.49 15.52
C ALA A 259 -19.13 -3.87 16.37
N LEU A 260 -19.00 -2.58 16.71
CA LEU A 260 -20.00 -1.85 17.48
C LEU A 260 -21.27 -1.58 16.65
N THR A 261 -21.14 -1.23 15.37
CA THR A 261 -22.31 -1.08 14.50
C THR A 261 -23.11 -2.38 14.42
N THR A 262 -22.46 -3.55 14.36
CA THR A 262 -23.15 -4.85 14.43
C THR A 262 -23.90 -5.03 15.74
N GLN A 263 -23.25 -4.86 16.90
CA GLN A 263 -23.90 -5.01 18.21
C GLN A 263 -25.10 -4.08 18.37
N ILE A 264 -24.97 -2.83 17.91
CA ILE A 264 -26.04 -1.84 17.96
C ILE A 264 -27.20 -2.21 17.04
N THR A 265 -26.91 -2.69 15.83
CA THR A 265 -27.93 -3.14 14.86
C THR A 265 -28.69 -4.37 15.35
N GLU A 266 -28.00 -5.26 16.07
CA GLU A 266 -28.58 -6.45 16.69
C GLU A 266 -29.29 -6.15 18.02
N GLU A 267 -29.37 -4.87 18.42
CA GLU A 267 -29.99 -4.42 19.67
C GLU A 267 -29.41 -5.14 20.90
N THR A 268 -28.09 -5.39 20.91
CA THR A 268 -27.35 -5.96 22.04
C THR A 268 -27.56 -5.11 23.30
N ASP A 269 -27.53 -5.72 24.49
CA ASP A 269 -27.73 -4.98 25.73
C ASP A 269 -26.68 -3.85 25.90
N VAL A 270 -27.16 -2.67 26.29
CA VAL A 270 -26.32 -1.47 26.39
C VAL A 270 -25.14 -1.66 27.34
N SER A 271 -25.31 -2.44 28.43
CA SER A 271 -24.22 -2.71 29.37
C SER A 271 -23.14 -3.61 28.76
N GLU A 272 -23.51 -4.59 27.93
CA GLU A 272 -22.56 -5.44 27.21
C GLU A 272 -21.77 -4.65 26.17
N VAL A 273 -22.43 -3.73 25.46
CA VAL A 273 -21.76 -2.82 24.51
C VAL A 273 -20.80 -1.89 25.24
N ILE A 274 -21.19 -1.33 26.40
CA ILE A 274 -20.31 -0.50 27.24
C ILE A 274 -19.03 -1.26 27.63
N GLU A 275 -19.16 -2.50 28.13
CA GLU A 275 -18.01 -3.31 28.50
C GLU A 275 -17.13 -3.64 27.29
N THR A 276 -17.73 -3.90 26.13
CA THR A 276 -16.98 -4.08 24.89
C THR A 276 -16.17 -2.82 24.52
N VAL A 277 -16.77 -1.64 24.60
CA VAL A 277 -16.08 -0.38 24.31
C VAL A 277 -14.93 -0.16 25.30
N LYS A 278 -15.15 -0.33 26.62
CA LYS A 278 -14.09 -0.19 27.63
C LYS A 278 -12.90 -1.11 27.37
N GLN A 279 -13.17 -2.36 27.02
CA GLN A 279 -12.12 -3.33 26.69
C GLN A 279 -11.32 -2.87 25.46
N ARG A 280 -12.00 -2.48 24.39
CA ARG A 280 -11.37 -2.02 23.14
C ARG A 280 -10.55 -0.74 23.33
N VAL A 281 -11.05 0.21 24.12
CA VAL A 281 -10.35 1.46 24.45
C VAL A 281 -9.05 1.15 25.19
N THR A 282 -9.08 0.20 26.13
CA THR A 282 -7.90 -0.22 26.89
C THR A 282 -6.88 -0.94 26.00
N ASP A 283 -7.32 -1.91 25.20
CA ASP A 283 -6.44 -2.73 24.36
C ASP A 283 -5.76 -1.92 23.24
N ALA A 284 -6.49 -0.98 22.65
CA ALA A 284 -5.99 -0.14 21.56
C ALA A 284 -5.44 1.21 22.02
N LYS A 285 -5.52 1.53 23.32
CA LYS A 285 -5.12 2.83 23.90
C LYS A 285 -5.74 4.02 23.15
N LEU A 286 -7.04 3.93 22.87
CA LEU A 286 -7.74 4.95 22.08
C LEU A 286 -7.90 6.25 22.86
N PRO A 287 -7.65 7.42 22.23
CA PRO A 287 -7.96 8.71 22.85
C PRO A 287 -9.47 8.86 23.07
N ASP A 288 -9.89 9.36 24.24
CA ASP A 288 -11.31 9.54 24.59
C ASP A 288 -12.12 10.33 23.54
N ILE A 289 -11.50 11.35 22.93
CA ILE A 289 -12.08 12.15 21.84
C ILE A 289 -12.47 11.27 20.66
N GLU A 290 -11.62 10.32 20.26
CA GLU A 290 -11.89 9.41 19.15
C GLU A 290 -12.96 8.38 19.50
N VAL A 291 -13.03 7.96 20.77
CA VAL A 291 -14.10 7.09 21.27
C VAL A 291 -15.46 7.76 21.11
N VAL A 292 -15.62 9.01 21.58
CA VAL A 292 -16.87 9.77 21.46
C VAL A 292 -17.27 9.93 19.99
N ARG A 293 -16.32 10.26 19.12
CA ARG A 293 -16.56 10.39 17.67
C ARG A 293 -17.06 9.08 17.04
N ILE A 294 -16.41 7.95 17.37
CA ILE A 294 -16.82 6.64 16.87
C ILE A 294 -18.20 6.27 17.38
N LEU A 295 -18.49 6.49 18.67
CA LEU A 295 -19.78 6.14 19.27
C LEU A 295 -20.94 6.85 18.55
N TRP A 296 -20.78 8.12 18.22
CA TRP A 296 -21.76 8.82 17.39
C TRP A 296 -21.89 8.19 15.99
N ASP A 297 -20.76 7.91 15.33
CA ASP A 297 -20.77 7.31 13.99
C ASP A 297 -21.45 5.94 13.96
N VAL A 298 -21.17 5.06 14.92
CA VAL A 298 -21.76 3.72 14.96
C VAL A 298 -23.26 3.76 15.24
N LEU A 299 -23.72 4.74 16.03
CA LEU A 299 -25.14 4.96 16.27
C LEU A 299 -25.85 5.38 15.00
N MET A 300 -25.31 6.38 14.29
CA MET A 300 -25.92 6.87 13.05
C MET A 300 -25.86 5.84 11.92
N ASP A 301 -24.78 5.06 11.83
CA ASP A 301 -24.63 4.00 10.82
C ASP A 301 -25.57 2.82 11.06
N ALA A 302 -26.00 2.58 12.30
CA ALA A 302 -26.99 1.55 12.63
C ALA A 302 -28.45 1.99 12.38
N VAL A 303 -28.70 3.27 12.08
CA VAL A 303 -30.05 3.76 11.80
C VAL A 303 -30.56 3.18 10.48
N GLN A 304 -31.74 2.57 10.52
CA GLN A 304 -32.43 2.09 9.33
C GLN A 304 -33.13 3.24 8.60
N TRP A 305 -32.47 3.78 7.57
CA TRP A 305 -32.98 4.89 6.76
C TRP A 305 -33.99 4.43 5.70
N SER A 306 -35.13 5.14 5.62
CA SER A 306 -36.13 5.04 4.57
C SER A 306 -35.88 6.05 3.45
N GLY A 307 -35.88 5.60 2.19
CA GLY A 307 -35.71 6.48 1.03
C GLY A 307 -36.95 7.33 0.68
N LYS A 308 -38.10 7.07 1.31
CA LYS A 308 -39.39 7.71 0.96
C LYS A 308 -40.02 8.51 2.10
N ASN A 309 -39.61 8.28 3.35
CA ASN A 309 -40.29 8.85 4.51
C ASN A 309 -39.33 9.61 5.42
N GLN A 310 -39.30 10.93 5.26
CA GLN A 310 -38.44 11.81 6.06
C GLN A 310 -38.83 11.84 7.55
N GLN A 311 -40.13 11.74 7.87
CA GLN A 311 -40.57 11.71 9.26
C GLN A 311 -40.17 10.41 9.95
N GLN A 312 -40.23 9.28 9.24
CA GLN A 312 -39.74 8.01 9.76
C GLN A 312 -38.24 8.07 10.03
N ASN A 313 -37.46 8.67 9.13
CA ASN A 313 -36.02 8.87 9.32
C ASN A 313 -35.72 9.69 10.58
N ALA A 314 -36.48 10.77 10.80
CA ALA A 314 -36.37 11.59 12.00
C ALA A 314 -36.64 10.79 13.28
N ASN A 315 -37.76 10.07 13.31
CA ASN A 315 -38.14 9.25 14.46
C ASN A 315 -37.12 8.13 14.73
N SER A 316 -36.60 7.48 13.69
CA SER A 316 -35.58 6.44 13.82
C SER A 316 -34.28 6.98 14.40
N ALA A 317 -33.80 8.14 13.91
CA ALA A 317 -32.59 8.76 14.42
C ALA A 317 -32.73 9.17 15.90
N LEU A 318 -33.84 9.81 16.27
CA LEU A 318 -34.09 10.20 17.67
C LEU A 318 -34.28 8.99 18.58
N ARG A 319 -34.97 7.94 18.12
CA ARG A 319 -35.08 6.67 18.86
C ARG A 319 -33.69 6.08 19.10
N GLN A 320 -32.83 6.08 18.09
CA GLN A 320 -31.46 5.59 18.21
C GLN A 320 -30.68 6.35 19.30
N VAL A 321 -30.73 7.69 19.26
CA VAL A 321 -30.06 8.55 20.26
C VAL A 321 -30.58 8.24 21.67
N LYS A 322 -31.90 8.13 21.85
CA LYS A 322 -32.51 7.84 23.17
C LYS A 322 -32.15 6.45 23.69
N THR A 323 -32.28 5.41 22.86
CA THR A 323 -31.98 4.02 23.26
C THR A 323 -30.55 3.87 23.75
N TRP A 324 -29.61 4.56 23.12
CA TRP A 324 -28.18 4.41 23.39
C TRP A 324 -27.57 5.60 24.14
N ALA A 325 -28.39 6.47 24.73
CA ALA A 325 -27.91 7.63 25.47
C ALA A 325 -27.01 7.24 26.64
N LYS A 326 -27.33 6.14 27.35
CA LYS A 326 -26.48 5.61 28.43
C LYS A 326 -25.08 5.22 27.95
N LEU A 327 -24.96 4.70 26.72
CA LEU A 327 -23.65 4.40 26.12
C LEU A 327 -22.88 5.71 25.91
N LEU A 328 -23.49 6.73 25.29
CA LEU A 328 -22.84 8.03 25.08
C LEU A 328 -22.45 8.70 26.40
N ASN A 329 -23.34 8.74 27.38
CA ASN A 329 -23.11 9.32 28.71
C ASN A 329 -21.89 8.67 29.40
N THR A 330 -21.78 7.33 29.32
CA THR A 330 -20.66 6.59 29.93
C THR A 330 -19.28 7.06 29.44
N PHE A 331 -19.18 7.55 28.19
CA PHE A 331 -17.91 8.00 27.59
C PHE A 331 -17.80 9.53 27.47
N CYS A 332 -18.89 10.28 27.59
CA CYS A 332 -18.88 11.74 27.68
C CYS A 332 -18.68 12.19 29.13
N THR A 333 -17.51 11.90 29.70
CA THR A 333 -17.25 12.05 31.15
C THR A 333 -16.94 13.48 31.61
N ASN A 334 -16.85 14.43 30.68
CA ASN A 334 -16.53 15.83 30.99
C ASN A 334 -16.94 16.76 29.85
N VAL A 335 -17.05 18.05 30.16
CA VAL A 335 -17.44 19.15 29.24
C VAL A 335 -16.66 19.14 27.92
N LYS A 336 -15.37 18.77 27.92
CA LYS A 336 -14.58 18.73 26.68
C LYS A 336 -15.08 17.62 25.74
N LEU A 337 -15.40 16.45 26.27
CA LEU A 337 -15.92 15.32 25.50
C LEU A 337 -17.37 15.53 25.06
N GLU A 338 -18.19 16.14 25.91
CA GLU A 338 -19.54 16.56 25.56
C GLU A 338 -19.54 17.60 24.41
N LEU A 339 -18.65 18.59 24.49
CA LEU A 339 -18.50 19.59 23.44
C LEU A 339 -18.02 18.96 22.12
N GLU A 340 -17.13 17.97 22.19
CA GLU A 340 -16.71 17.19 21.03
C GLU A 340 -17.88 16.42 20.41
N LEU A 341 -18.71 15.76 21.22
CA LEU A 341 -19.92 15.10 20.76
C LEU A 341 -20.83 16.10 20.02
N MET A 342 -21.04 17.28 20.59
CA MET A 342 -21.90 18.30 19.98
C MET A 342 -21.33 18.83 18.66
N TYR A 343 -20.01 19.01 18.54
CA TYR A 343 -19.38 19.34 17.26
C TYR A 343 -19.51 18.19 16.25
N LYS A 344 -19.37 16.94 16.68
CA LYS A 344 -19.54 15.77 15.81
C LYS A 344 -20.98 15.68 15.28
N VAL A 345 -21.99 15.91 16.13
CA VAL A 345 -23.41 15.99 15.76
C VAL A 345 -23.63 17.14 14.77
N GLN A 346 -23.11 18.34 15.06
CA GLN A 346 -23.21 19.51 14.17
C GLN A 346 -22.68 19.19 12.76
N MET A 347 -21.50 18.58 12.68
CA MET A 347 -20.86 18.20 11.42
C MET A 347 -21.71 17.21 10.63
N GLN A 348 -22.20 16.15 11.29
CA GLN A 348 -23.02 15.13 10.65
C GLN A 348 -24.36 15.71 10.17
N CYS A 349 -25.02 16.53 10.98
CA CYS A 349 -26.26 17.21 10.61
C CYS A 349 -26.06 18.17 9.43
N TYR A 350 -24.89 18.80 9.31
CA TYR A 350 -24.56 19.68 8.19
C TYR A 350 -24.32 18.91 6.89
N GLU A 351 -23.70 17.74 6.98
CA GLU A 351 -23.32 16.92 5.82
C GLU A 351 -24.46 16.00 5.33
N ASP A 352 -25.38 15.60 6.21
CA ASP A 352 -26.56 14.79 5.85
C ASP A 352 -27.86 15.61 5.89
N ALA A 353 -28.43 15.87 4.71
CA ALA A 353 -29.70 16.59 4.56
C ALA A 353 -30.89 15.96 5.31
N LYS A 354 -30.84 14.65 5.62
CA LYS A 354 -31.87 13.98 6.44
C LYS A 354 -31.82 14.45 7.90
N LEU A 355 -30.64 14.80 8.39
CA LEU A 355 -30.37 15.17 9.78
C LEU A 355 -30.35 16.68 10.02
N MET A 356 -30.20 17.49 8.96
CA MET A 356 -30.07 18.95 9.05
C MET A 356 -31.13 19.63 9.93
N LYS A 357 -32.40 19.19 9.84
CA LYS A 357 -33.51 19.78 10.63
C LYS A 357 -33.63 19.21 12.04
N LEU A 358 -32.94 18.11 12.34
CA LEU A 358 -33.06 17.39 13.61
C LEU A 358 -32.05 17.82 14.65
N PHE A 359 -31.08 18.66 14.29
CA PHE A 359 -30.04 19.10 15.21
C PHE A 359 -30.60 19.61 16.56
N PRO A 360 -31.61 20.50 16.61
CA PRO A 360 -32.14 20.96 17.90
C PRO A 360 -32.80 19.83 18.72
N GLU A 361 -33.52 18.93 18.06
CA GLU A 361 -34.20 17.80 18.71
C GLU A 361 -33.20 16.76 19.23
N ILE A 362 -32.10 16.53 18.51
CA ILE A 362 -31.00 15.67 18.95
C ILE A 362 -30.32 16.28 20.18
N VAL A 363 -29.96 17.56 20.16
CA VAL A 363 -29.32 18.23 21.31
C VAL A 363 -30.22 18.19 22.53
N ARG A 364 -31.51 18.50 22.38
CA ARG A 364 -32.48 18.39 23.46
C ARG A 364 -32.56 16.95 23.98
N SER A 365 -32.63 15.95 23.09
CA SER A 365 -32.67 14.55 23.51
C SER A 365 -31.41 14.10 24.24
N LEU A 366 -30.24 14.67 23.93
CA LEU A 366 -28.99 14.38 24.63
C LEU A 366 -28.97 15.04 26.02
N TYR A 367 -29.50 16.26 26.13
CA TYR A 367 -29.70 16.96 27.41
C TYR A 367 -30.68 16.19 28.32
N GLU A 368 -31.87 15.83 27.80
CA GLU A 368 -32.91 15.07 28.52
C GLU A 368 -32.44 13.69 29.00
N GLN A 369 -31.31 13.18 28.53
CA GLN A 369 -30.73 11.89 28.90
C GLN A 369 -29.41 12.03 29.66
N ASP A 370 -29.13 13.24 30.18
CA ASP A 370 -27.93 13.57 30.95
C ASP A 370 -26.61 13.31 30.19
N VAL A 371 -26.63 13.34 28.86
CA VAL A 371 -25.43 13.17 28.02
C VAL A 371 -24.70 14.50 27.81
N LEU A 372 -25.44 15.60 27.72
CA LEU A 372 -24.89 16.95 27.61
C LEU A 372 -25.39 17.77 28.79
N VAL A 373 -24.49 18.45 29.49
CA VAL A 373 -24.89 19.43 30.52
C VAL A 373 -25.21 20.78 29.90
N GLU A 374 -26.00 21.56 30.63
CA GLU A 374 -26.43 22.91 30.23
C GLU A 374 -25.25 23.80 29.84
N ASP A 375 -24.22 23.86 30.69
CA ASP A 375 -23.00 24.64 30.46
C ASP A 375 -22.33 24.33 29.12
N THR A 376 -22.31 23.05 28.72
CA THR A 376 -21.74 22.63 27.44
C THR A 376 -22.56 23.20 26.28
N ILE A 377 -23.89 23.13 26.36
CA ILE A 377 -24.82 23.62 25.34
C ILE A 377 -24.71 25.14 25.21
N LEU A 378 -24.74 25.87 26.33
CA LEU A 378 -24.57 27.32 26.36
C LEU A 378 -23.19 27.74 25.84
N HIS A 379 -22.13 27.01 26.21
CA HIS A 379 -20.78 27.26 25.72
C HIS A 379 -20.71 27.15 24.20
N TRP A 380 -21.22 26.07 23.62
CA TRP A 380 -21.27 25.92 22.17
C TRP A 380 -22.16 26.97 21.51
N PHE A 381 -23.32 27.27 22.09
CA PHE A 381 -24.25 28.26 21.54
C PHE A 381 -23.61 29.65 21.45
N ARG A 382 -22.90 30.08 22.50
CA ARG A 382 -22.31 31.43 22.60
C ARG A 382 -20.90 31.52 21.98
N LYS A 383 -20.06 30.49 22.18
CA LYS A 383 -18.61 30.51 21.87
C LYS A 383 -18.16 29.41 20.89
N GLY A 384 -19.07 28.62 20.35
CA GLY A 384 -18.74 27.52 19.44
C GLY A 384 -17.96 28.00 18.21
N THR A 385 -16.84 27.33 17.93
CA THR A 385 -15.84 27.78 16.93
C THR A 385 -16.01 27.13 15.56
N ASN A 386 -16.78 26.04 15.46
CA ASN A 386 -16.98 25.34 14.19
C ASN A 386 -17.97 26.09 13.28
N PRO A 387 -17.55 26.58 12.09
CA PRO A 387 -18.41 27.40 11.23
C PRO A 387 -19.46 26.61 10.44
N LYS A 388 -19.33 25.28 10.30
CA LYS A 388 -20.20 24.47 9.42
C LYS A 388 -21.65 24.45 9.91
N GLY A 389 -22.57 25.08 9.16
CA GLY A 389 -23.99 25.13 9.50
C GLY A 389 -24.35 25.97 10.74
N ARG A 390 -23.35 26.65 11.35
CA ARG A 390 -23.46 27.30 12.66
C ARG A 390 -24.65 28.25 12.76
N GLN A 391 -24.81 29.17 11.81
CA GLN A 391 -25.90 30.16 11.83
C GLN A 391 -27.28 29.49 11.86
N THR A 392 -27.48 28.46 11.05
CA THR A 392 -28.74 27.70 10.99
C THR A 392 -29.01 26.97 12.29
N PHE A 393 -27.99 26.30 12.84
CA PHE A 393 -28.13 25.50 14.05
C PHE A 393 -28.31 26.34 15.32
N VAL A 394 -27.60 27.47 15.45
CA VAL A 394 -27.82 28.45 16.52
C VAL A 394 -29.26 28.92 16.49
N LYS A 395 -29.74 29.40 15.33
CA LYS A 395 -31.12 29.85 15.20
C LYS A 395 -32.15 28.75 15.52
N GLY A 396 -31.86 27.50 15.15
CA GLY A 396 -32.72 26.36 15.45
C GLY A 396 -32.75 25.97 16.94
N LEU A 397 -31.65 26.22 17.67
CA LEU A 397 -31.49 25.87 19.08
C LEU A 397 -31.89 27.02 20.03
N GLU A 398 -31.99 28.25 19.52
CA GLU A 398 -32.32 29.46 20.29
C GLU A 398 -33.54 29.31 21.21
N PRO A 399 -34.70 28.74 20.78
CA PRO A 399 -35.83 28.56 21.69
C PRO A 399 -35.54 27.62 22.87
N PHE A 400 -34.65 26.63 22.68
CA PHE A 400 -34.26 25.72 23.75
C PHE A 400 -33.25 26.36 24.70
N VAL A 401 -32.33 27.18 24.18
CA VAL A 401 -31.38 27.93 25.00
C VAL A 401 -32.08 28.96 25.88
N ASN A 402 -33.04 29.71 25.33
CA ASN A 402 -33.82 30.65 26.14
C ASN A 402 -34.54 29.93 27.29
N TRP A 403 -35.09 28.73 27.02
CA TRP A 403 -35.72 27.91 28.06
C TRP A 403 -34.72 27.45 29.14
N LEU A 404 -33.49 27.07 28.77
CA LEU A 404 -32.46 26.71 29.75
C LEU A 404 -32.13 27.90 30.66
N GLU A 405 -31.90 29.08 30.06
CA GLU A 405 -31.57 30.31 30.79
C GLU A 405 -32.72 30.80 31.68
N GLU A 406 -33.98 30.69 31.24
CA GLU A 406 -35.16 31.07 32.03
C GLU A 406 -35.43 30.08 33.19
N ALA A 407 -35.15 28.79 33.00
CA ALA A 407 -35.34 27.78 34.03
C ALA A 407 -34.33 27.92 35.19
N GLU A 408 -33.11 28.39 34.91
CA GLU A 408 -32.08 28.66 35.93
C GLU A 408 -32.42 29.91 36.80
N GLU A 409 -33.22 30.85 36.29
CA GLU A 409 -33.64 32.06 37.04
C GLU A 409 -34.81 31.80 38.02
N GLU A 410 -35.51 30.67 37.90
CA GLU A 410 -36.69 30.33 38.73
C GLU A 410 -36.40 29.37 39.90
N ASP A 411 -35.21 28.76 39.97
CA ASP A 411 -34.69 27.92 41.07
C ASP A 411 -33.69 28.68 41.96
#